data_AF-E6N4G8-F1
#
_entry.id   AF-E6N4G8-F1
#
_cell.length_a   1.000
_cell.length_b   1.000
_cell.length_c   1.000
_cell.angle_alpha   90.00
_cell.angle_beta   90.00
_cell.angle_gamma   90.00
#
_symmetry.space_group_name_H-M   'P 1'
#
loop_
_entity.id
_entity.type
_entity.pdbx_description
1 polymer ?
#
loop_
_entity_poly.entity_id
_entity_poly.type
_entity_poly.pdbx_seq_one_letter_code
_entity_poly.pdbx_strand_id
1 'polypeptide(L)'
;MPETDRVNSSKLFMRICLMNAVAACFFTAPVLVPGLAFPILLTQWGAVYMVLGYFSFLVYGVLGALGWAAAYRLLDESAQGYDKALTYLQLSTHLVSSYGVASSLFIGGYLGARLVYEGRPVQAVGAIMEVVEIPAGLFIMLAIASTLMGIINITRLKK
;
A
#
# COMPACT_ATOMS: atom_id res chain seq x y z
N MET A 1 31.36 -16.59 -12.38
CA MET A 1 30.11 -15.95 -11.92
C MET A 1 29.66 -16.71 -10.70
N PRO A 2 29.49 -16.07 -9.53
CA PRO A 2 28.98 -16.77 -8.36
C PRO A 2 27.57 -17.25 -8.68
N GLU A 3 27.31 -18.51 -8.35
CA GLU A 3 26.00 -19.15 -8.37
C GLU A 3 25.03 -18.27 -7.58
N THR A 4 24.24 -17.47 -8.30
CA THR A 4 23.34 -16.49 -7.69
C THR A 4 22.23 -17.24 -6.99
N ASP A 5 22.19 -17.13 -5.66
CA ASP A 5 21.03 -17.43 -4.82
C ASP A 5 19.75 -16.94 -5.50
N ARG A 6 19.02 -17.85 -6.15
CA ARG A 6 17.80 -17.49 -6.89
C ARG A 6 16.69 -17.25 -5.89
N VAL A 7 16.17 -16.03 -5.84
CA VAL A 7 14.94 -15.76 -5.10
C VAL A 7 13.76 -16.04 -6.03
N ASN A 8 12.83 -16.85 -5.55
CA ASN A 8 11.58 -17.07 -6.26
C ASN A 8 10.67 -15.85 -6.05
N SER A 9 10.87 -14.82 -6.89
CA SER A 9 10.18 -13.53 -6.79
C SER A 9 8.66 -13.69 -6.83
N SER A 10 8.13 -14.58 -7.67
CA SER A 10 6.70 -14.89 -7.72
C SER A 10 6.16 -15.40 -6.38
N LYS A 11 6.81 -16.42 -5.78
CA LYS A 11 6.40 -16.93 -4.46
C LYS A 11 6.52 -15.88 -3.36
N LEU A 12 7.52 -15.01 -3.45
CA LEU A 12 7.73 -13.94 -2.47
C LEU A 12 6.57 -12.93 -2.52
N PHE A 13 6.21 -12.43 -3.71
CA PHE A 13 5.08 -11.54 -3.89
C PHE A 13 3.74 -12.19 -3.57
N MET A 14 3.58 -13.49 -3.84
CA MET A 14 2.39 -14.24 -3.43
C MET A 14 2.25 -14.31 -1.91
N ARG A 15 3.35 -14.54 -1.17
CA ARG A 15 3.34 -14.50 0.30
C ARG A 15 2.94 -13.12 0.82
N ILE A 16 3.50 -12.05 0.23
CA ILE A 16 3.12 -10.68 0.60
C ILE A 16 1.65 -10.39 0.30
N CYS A 17 1.12 -10.84 -0.85
CA CYS A 17 -0.30 -10.72 -1.16
C CYS A 17 -1.17 -11.35 -0.08
N LEU A 18 -0.84 -12.57 0.37
CA LEU A 18 -1.59 -13.25 1.43
C LEU A 18 -1.48 -12.51 2.77
N MET A 19 -0.28 -12.05 3.13
CA MET A 19 -0.08 -11.25 4.34
C MET A 19 -0.86 -9.94 4.31
N ASN A 20 -0.87 -9.25 3.16
CA ASN A 20 -1.62 -8.01 2.98
C ASN A 20 -3.13 -8.25 2.96
N ALA A 21 -3.60 -9.37 2.42
CA ALA A 21 -5.02 -9.74 2.51
C ALA A 21 -5.46 -9.91 3.98
N VAL A 22 -4.63 -10.56 4.81
CA VAL A 22 -4.87 -10.65 6.26
C VAL A 22 -4.81 -9.27 6.93
N ALA A 23 -3.83 -8.43 6.56
CA ALA A 23 -3.75 -7.06 7.06
C ALA A 23 -4.99 -6.23 6.70
N ALA A 24 -5.58 -6.42 5.51
CA ALA A 24 -6.80 -5.74 5.11
C ALA A 24 -7.99 -6.08 6.04
N CYS A 25 -8.08 -7.32 6.53
CA CYS A 25 -9.05 -7.68 7.57
C CYS A 25 -8.82 -6.87 8.86
N PHE A 26 -7.57 -6.64 9.26
CA PHE A 26 -7.28 -5.79 10.42
C PHE A 26 -7.60 -4.31 10.17
N PHE A 27 -7.43 -3.80 8.96
CA PHE A 27 -7.85 -2.42 8.61
C PHE A 27 -9.37 -2.22 8.68
N THR A 28 -10.16 -3.29 8.51
CA THR A 28 -11.63 -3.22 8.60
C THR A 28 -12.17 -3.50 10.00
N ALA A 29 -11.39 -4.18 10.85
CA ALA A 29 -11.77 -4.50 12.22
C ALA A 29 -12.23 -3.29 13.07
N PRO A 30 -11.67 -2.06 12.94
CA PRO A 30 -12.14 -0.90 13.68
C PRO A 30 -13.63 -0.57 13.48
N VAL A 31 -14.23 -0.94 12.34
CA VAL A 31 -15.67 -0.75 12.07
C VAL A 31 -16.53 -1.54 13.07
N LEU A 32 -16.01 -2.63 13.61
CA LEU A 32 -16.69 -3.48 14.58
C LEU A 32 -16.69 -2.90 16.00
N VAL A 33 -15.94 -1.82 16.25
CA VAL A 33 -15.84 -1.18 17.57
C VAL A 33 -16.82 -0.01 17.64
N PRO A 34 -17.95 -0.12 18.37
CA PRO A 34 -18.98 0.93 18.39
C PRO A 34 -18.46 2.28 18.89
N GLY A 35 -17.50 2.27 19.82
CA GLY A 35 -16.90 3.48 20.38
C GLY A 35 -16.13 4.34 19.37
N LEU A 36 -15.75 3.78 18.22
CA LEU A 36 -15.08 4.52 17.15
C LEU A 36 -16.06 5.25 16.23
N ALA A 37 -17.36 5.01 16.37
CA ALA A 37 -18.43 5.71 15.65
C ALA A 37 -18.31 5.67 14.10
N PHE A 38 -17.62 4.68 13.54
CA PHE A 38 -17.37 4.56 12.10
C PHE A 38 -18.62 4.76 11.22
N PRO A 39 -19.79 4.14 11.50
CA PRO A 39 -20.97 4.32 10.65
C PRO A 39 -21.39 5.78 10.49
N ILE A 40 -21.28 6.58 11.55
CA ILE A 40 -21.64 8.01 11.53
C ILE A 40 -20.49 8.83 10.96
N LEU A 41 -19.25 8.50 11.30
CA LEU A 41 -18.08 9.21 10.80
C LEU A 41 -17.92 9.04 9.28
N LEU A 42 -18.30 7.90 8.71
CA LEU A 42 -18.24 7.64 7.28
C LEU A 42 -19.11 8.59 6.44
N THR A 43 -20.08 9.27 7.05
CA THR A 43 -20.90 10.28 6.36
C THR A 43 -20.32 11.69 6.44
N GLN A 44 -19.21 11.88 7.16
CA GLN A 44 -18.61 13.20 7.40
C GLN A 44 -17.53 13.53 6.37
N TRP A 45 -17.31 14.83 6.17
CA TRP A 45 -16.17 15.32 5.40
C TRP A 45 -14.87 14.90 6.09
N GLY A 46 -13.91 14.38 5.32
CA GLY A 46 -12.70 13.71 5.83
C GLY A 46 -12.77 12.18 5.73
N ALA A 47 -13.95 11.57 5.84
CA ALA A 47 -14.07 10.12 5.73
C ALA A 47 -13.69 9.54 4.36
N VAL A 48 -13.77 10.37 3.31
CA VAL A 48 -13.28 10.04 1.98
C VAL A 48 -11.84 9.55 2.02
N TYR A 49 -10.98 10.14 2.85
CA TYR A 49 -9.58 9.73 2.97
C TYR A 49 -9.41 8.39 3.68
N MET A 50 -10.30 8.02 4.62
CA MET A 50 -10.32 6.66 5.18
C MET A 50 -10.60 5.62 4.10
N VAL A 51 -11.60 5.90 3.27
CA VAL A 51 -11.98 5.04 2.15
C VAL A 51 -10.85 4.97 1.13
N LEU A 52 -10.28 6.10 0.73
CA LEU A 52 -9.14 6.16 -0.20
C LEU A 52 -7.92 5.40 0.35
N GLY A 53 -7.59 5.53 1.63
CA GLY A 53 -6.48 4.81 2.26
C GLY A 53 -6.68 3.30 2.20
N TYR A 54 -7.87 2.83 2.58
CA TYR A 54 -8.21 1.40 2.53
C TYR A 54 -8.23 0.85 1.10
N PHE A 55 -8.88 1.55 0.16
CA PHE A 55 -8.91 1.15 -1.24
C PHE A 55 -7.52 1.16 -1.88
N SER A 56 -6.68 2.15 -1.56
CA SER A 56 -5.29 2.18 -2.02
C SER A 56 -4.52 0.97 -1.53
N PHE A 57 -4.73 0.54 -0.28
CA PHE A 57 -4.14 -0.68 0.25
C PHE A 57 -4.62 -1.94 -0.47
N LEU A 58 -5.93 -2.07 -0.73
CA LEU A 58 -6.48 -3.20 -1.47
C LEU A 58 -5.95 -3.26 -2.90
N VAL A 59 -6.00 -2.16 -3.63
CA VAL A 59 -5.60 -2.11 -5.04
C VAL A 59 -4.10 -2.26 -5.18
N TYR A 60 -3.32 -1.44 -4.49
CA TYR A 60 -1.87 -1.46 -4.65
C TYR A 60 -1.22 -2.54 -3.79
N GLY A 61 -1.53 -2.61 -2.49
CA GLY A 61 -0.90 -3.54 -1.55
C GLY A 61 -1.32 -5.01 -1.74
N VAL A 62 -2.60 -5.29 -2.01
CA VAL A 62 -3.08 -6.68 -2.20
C VAL A 62 -3.05 -7.07 -3.67
N LEU A 63 -3.84 -6.39 -4.50
CA LEU A 63 -3.96 -6.74 -5.93
C LEU A 63 -2.67 -6.42 -6.70
N GLY A 64 -1.95 -5.37 -6.34
CA GLY A 64 -0.65 -5.07 -6.94
C GLY A 64 0.40 -6.13 -6.59
N ALA A 65 0.44 -6.64 -5.36
CA ALA A 65 1.30 -7.76 -5.00
C ALA A 65 0.94 -9.04 -5.77
N LEU A 66 -0.35 -9.33 -5.93
CA LEU A 66 -0.83 -10.43 -6.78
C LEU A 66 -0.41 -10.24 -8.24
N GLY A 67 -0.56 -9.02 -8.77
CA GLY A 67 -0.17 -8.66 -10.13
C GLY A 67 1.33 -8.87 -10.36
N TRP A 68 2.18 -8.47 -9.41
CA TRP A 68 3.61 -8.74 -9.48
C TRP A 68 3.95 -10.22 -9.35
N ALA A 69 3.26 -10.97 -8.48
CA ALA A 69 3.44 -12.41 -8.37
C ALA A 69 3.12 -13.12 -9.71
N ALA A 70 2.05 -12.69 -10.38
CA ALA A 70 1.65 -13.19 -11.69
C ALA A 70 2.63 -12.76 -12.79
N ALA A 71 3.05 -11.49 -12.83
CA ALA A 71 4.03 -10.99 -13.80
C ALA A 71 5.34 -11.77 -13.71
N TYR A 72 5.88 -11.95 -12.50
CA TYR A 72 7.08 -12.75 -12.26
C TYR A 72 6.91 -14.24 -12.53
N ARG A 73 5.68 -14.76 -12.58
CA ARG A 73 5.40 -16.17 -12.90
C ARG A 73 5.28 -16.39 -14.40
N LEU A 74 4.56 -15.49 -15.08
CA LEU A 74 4.22 -15.60 -16.50
C LEU A 74 5.39 -15.22 -17.40
N LEU A 75 6.25 -14.31 -16.93
CA LEU A 75 7.43 -13.84 -17.66
C LEU A 75 8.72 -14.53 -17.21
N ASP A 76 8.60 -15.63 -16.45
CA ASP A 76 9.71 -16.45 -15.98
C ASP A 76 10.20 -17.33 -17.15
N GLU A 77 10.89 -16.71 -18.11
CA GLU A 77 11.32 -17.37 -19.35
C GLU A 77 12.74 -17.97 -19.27
N SER A 78 13.50 -17.77 -18.18
CA SER A 78 14.94 -18.06 -18.20
C SER A 78 15.48 -18.91 -17.05
N ALA A 79 16.53 -19.68 -17.38
CA ALA A 79 17.41 -20.32 -16.41
C ALA A 79 18.30 -19.32 -15.63
N GLN A 80 18.23 -18.00 -15.86
CA GLN A 80 19.07 -16.99 -15.21
C GLN A 80 18.44 -16.37 -13.95
N GLY A 81 17.10 -16.35 -13.85
CA GLY A 81 16.38 -15.80 -12.69
C GLY A 81 16.44 -14.27 -12.56
N TYR A 82 15.57 -13.68 -11.72
CA TYR A 82 15.49 -12.23 -11.50
C TYR A 82 16.58 -11.71 -10.56
N ASP A 83 16.92 -10.42 -10.68
CA ASP A 83 17.88 -9.77 -9.79
C ASP A 83 17.33 -9.75 -8.36
N LYS A 84 18.05 -10.41 -7.44
CA LYS A 84 17.68 -10.57 -6.03
C LYS A 84 17.61 -9.23 -5.31
N ALA A 85 18.60 -8.36 -5.51
CA ALA A 85 18.67 -7.06 -4.83
C ALA A 85 17.52 -6.16 -5.29
N LEU A 86 17.27 -6.12 -6.61
CA LEU A 86 16.19 -5.31 -7.17
C LEU A 86 14.81 -5.85 -6.75
N THR A 87 14.65 -7.17 -6.65
CA THR A 87 13.43 -7.81 -6.12
C THR A 87 13.16 -7.39 -4.67
N TYR A 88 14.16 -7.43 -3.79
CA TYR A 88 13.97 -7.02 -2.39
C TYR A 88 13.74 -5.52 -2.24
N LEU A 89 14.40 -4.69 -3.05
CA LEU A 89 14.16 -3.25 -3.05
C LEU A 89 12.74 -2.92 -3.52
N GLN A 90 12.27 -3.56 -4.59
CA GLN A 90 10.88 -3.45 -5.02
C GLN A 90 9.92 -3.88 -3.92
N LEU A 91 10.15 -5.04 -3.30
CA LEU A 91 9.26 -5.59 -2.27
C LEU A 91 9.20 -4.72 -1.02
N SER A 92 10.36 -4.28 -0.52
CA SER A 92 10.43 -3.39 0.65
C SER A 92 9.75 -2.05 0.38
N THR A 93 10.02 -1.41 -0.77
CA THR A 93 9.35 -0.17 -1.16
C THR A 93 7.85 -0.36 -1.42
N HIS A 94 7.42 -1.51 -1.95
CA HIS A 94 6.01 -1.87 -2.11
C HIS A 94 5.29 -1.95 -0.76
N LEU A 95 5.91 -2.61 0.22
CA LEU A 95 5.37 -2.71 1.57
C LEU A 95 5.33 -1.34 2.25
N VAL A 96 6.46 -0.64 2.31
CA VAL A 96 6.53 0.67 2.99
C VAL A 96 5.54 1.67 2.37
N SER A 97 5.42 1.70 1.03
CA SER A 97 4.46 2.58 0.36
C SER A 97 3.01 2.16 0.62
N SER A 98 2.65 0.89 0.46
CA SER A 98 1.27 0.43 0.66
C SER A 98 0.76 0.70 2.08
N TYR A 99 1.54 0.34 3.10
CA TYR A 99 1.16 0.61 4.50
C TYR A 99 1.25 2.10 4.84
N GLY A 100 2.24 2.82 4.30
CA GLY A 100 2.42 4.24 4.53
C GLY A 100 1.27 5.07 3.98
N VAL A 101 0.86 4.86 2.72
CA VAL A 101 -0.31 5.52 2.13
C VAL A 101 -1.57 5.17 2.91
N ALA A 102 -1.81 3.88 3.15
CA ALA A 102 -3.02 3.40 3.81
C ALA A 102 -3.17 4.00 5.20
N SER A 103 -2.14 3.92 6.03
CA SER A 103 -2.18 4.40 7.42
C SER A 103 -2.30 5.92 7.48
N SER A 104 -1.55 6.64 6.64
CA SER A 104 -1.57 8.10 6.61
C SER A 104 -2.95 8.65 6.23
N LEU A 105 -3.51 8.16 5.12
CA LEU A 105 -4.83 8.58 4.67
C LEU A 105 -5.95 8.11 5.62
N PHE A 106 -5.83 6.92 6.19
CA PHE A 106 -6.82 6.42 7.14
C PHE A 106 -6.85 7.22 8.44
N ILE A 107 -5.68 7.49 9.02
CA ILE A 107 -5.58 8.30 10.24
C ILE A 107 -6.03 9.74 9.96
N GLY A 108 -5.55 10.35 8.88
CA GLY A 108 -5.95 11.70 8.47
C GLY A 108 -7.45 11.80 8.27
N GLY A 109 -8.04 10.85 7.55
CA GLY A 109 -9.49 10.81 7.31
C GLY A 109 -10.32 10.57 8.56
N TYR A 110 -9.86 9.72 9.48
CA TYR A 110 -10.53 9.47 10.75
C TYR A 110 -10.53 10.72 11.64
N LEU A 111 -9.36 11.35 11.80
CA LEU A 111 -9.21 12.58 12.57
C LEU A 111 -10.06 13.71 11.95
N GLY A 112 -10.01 13.84 10.62
CA GLY A 112 -10.81 14.79 9.87
C GLY A 112 -12.31 14.63 10.12
N ALA A 113 -12.82 13.43 9.86
CA ALA A 113 -14.23 13.09 10.07
C ALA A 113 -14.67 13.33 11.52
N ARG A 114 -13.82 12.99 12.49
CA ARG A 114 -14.11 13.16 13.91
C ARG A 114 -14.20 14.63 14.31
N LEU A 115 -13.28 15.47 13.85
CA LEU A 115 -13.29 16.89 14.16
C LEU A 115 -14.49 17.61 13.54
N VAL A 116 -14.88 17.23 12.31
CA VAL A 116 -16.11 17.72 11.68
C VAL A 116 -17.33 17.33 12.50
N TYR A 117 -17.40 16.06 12.92
CA TYR A 117 -18.48 15.56 13.77
C TYR A 117 -18.58 16.32 15.11
N GLU A 118 -17.44 16.77 15.66
CA GLU A 118 -17.37 17.59 16.88
C GLU A 118 -17.67 19.08 16.64
N GLY A 119 -18.03 19.48 15.40
CA GLY A 119 -18.40 20.85 15.05
C GLY A 119 -17.23 21.80 14.88
N ARG A 120 -16.02 21.29 14.63
CA ARG A 120 -14.84 22.12 14.38
C ARG A 120 -14.92 22.82 13.02
N PRO A 121 -14.39 24.06 12.89
CA PRO A 121 -14.38 24.78 11.62
C PRO A 121 -13.46 24.08 10.61
N VAL A 122 -13.87 24.07 9.34
CA VAL A 122 -13.20 23.35 8.24
C VAL A 122 -11.72 23.71 8.11
N GLN A 123 -11.35 24.96 8.38
CA GLN A 123 -9.94 25.41 8.32
C GLN A 123 -9.06 24.70 9.35
N ALA A 124 -9.58 24.49 10.56
CA ALA A 124 -8.85 23.77 11.61
C ALA A 124 -8.76 22.27 11.30
N VAL A 125 -9.83 21.70 10.71
CA VAL A 125 -9.85 20.30 10.26
C VAL A 125 -8.80 20.09 9.16
N GLY A 126 -8.79 20.94 8.14
CA GLY A 126 -7.84 20.86 7.03
C GLY A 126 -6.39 20.94 7.48
N ALA A 127 -6.05 21.88 8.37
CA ALA A 127 -4.70 22.01 8.90
C ALA A 127 -4.21 20.76 9.65
N ILE A 128 -5.09 20.07 10.37
CA ILE A 128 -4.75 18.83 11.08
C ILE A 128 -4.61 17.66 10.09
N MET A 129 -5.50 17.58 9.10
CA MET A 129 -5.46 16.54 8.07
C MET A 129 -4.20 16.64 7.21
N GLU A 130 -3.79 17.85 6.82
CA GLU A 130 -2.60 18.09 5.99
C GLU A 130 -1.32 17.48 6.58
N VAL A 131 -1.13 17.57 7.91
CA VAL A 131 0.04 17.00 8.59
C VAL A 131 0.17 15.49 8.37
N VAL A 132 -0.96 14.80 8.23
CA VAL A 132 -1.01 13.35 8.05
C VAL A 132 -1.11 12.97 6.56
N GLU A 133 -1.76 13.80 5.74
CA GLU A 133 -1.96 13.55 4.30
C GLU A 133 -0.72 13.85 3.45
N ILE A 134 0.07 14.88 3.79
CA ILE A 134 1.30 15.21 3.06
C ILE A 134 2.29 14.03 3.03
N PRO A 135 2.55 13.32 4.16
CA PRO A 135 3.32 12.08 4.16
C PRO A 135 2.80 11.01 3.19
N ALA A 136 1.49 10.92 2.95
CA ALA A 136 0.93 9.97 1.98
C ALA A 136 1.49 10.21 0.57
N GLY A 137 1.70 11.48 0.19
CA GLY A 137 2.35 11.83 -1.08
C GLY A 137 3.77 11.24 -1.23
N LEU A 138 4.56 11.24 -0.15
CA LEU A 138 5.89 10.62 -0.15
C LEU A 138 5.81 9.10 -0.33
N PHE A 139 4.85 8.45 0.32
CA PHE A 139 4.64 7.02 0.14
C PHE A 139 4.14 6.66 -1.26
N ILE A 140 3.34 7.52 -1.90
CA ILE A 140 2.96 7.35 -3.30
C ILE A 140 4.19 7.39 -4.21
N MET A 141 5.15 8.30 -3.95
CA MET A 141 6.40 8.33 -4.71
C MET A 141 7.21 7.03 -4.54
N LEU A 142 7.21 6.44 -3.35
CA LEU A 142 7.81 5.12 -3.12
C LEU A 142 7.08 4.00 -3.87
N ALA A 143 5.74 4.07 -4.00
CA ALA A 143 4.96 3.11 -4.78
C ALA A 143 5.32 3.16 -6.28
N ILE A 144 5.54 4.37 -6.80
CA ILE A 144 6.03 4.59 -8.17
C ILE A 144 7.44 4.00 -8.33
N ALA A 145 8.36 4.32 -7.42
CA ALA A 145 9.72 3.77 -7.45
C ALA A 145 9.73 2.23 -7.39
N SER A 146 8.90 1.63 -6.54
CA SER A 146 8.68 0.17 -6.49
C SER A 146 8.27 -0.38 -7.86
N THR A 147 7.28 0.26 -8.49
CA THR A 147 6.77 -0.17 -9.80
C THR A 147 7.86 -0.12 -10.88
N LEU A 148 8.65 0.96 -10.90
CA LEU A 148 9.76 1.11 -11.83
C LEU A 148 10.84 0.04 -11.62
N MET A 149 11.18 -0.28 -10.37
CA MET A 149 12.15 -1.36 -10.07
C MET A 149 11.67 -2.72 -10.59
N GLY A 150 10.38 -3.04 -10.46
CA GLY A 150 9.82 -4.27 -11.01
C GLY A 150 9.89 -4.34 -12.54
N ILE A 151 9.56 -3.24 -13.22
CA ILE A 151 9.68 -3.12 -14.68
C ILE A 151 11.13 -3.29 -15.12
N ILE A 152 12.08 -2.62 -14.46
CA ILE A 152 13.52 -2.73 -14.77
C ILE A 152 13.99 -4.18 -14.58
N ASN A 153 13.54 -4.85 -13.52
CA ASN A 153 13.94 -6.22 -13.23
C ASN A 153 13.47 -7.20 -14.32
N ILE A 154 12.23 -7.05 -14.77
CA ILE A 154 11.67 -7.88 -15.85
C ILE A 154 12.34 -7.60 -17.19
N THR A 155 12.60 -6.33 -17.52
CA THR A 155 13.14 -5.94 -18.83
C THR A 155 14.62 -6.27 -19.00
N ARG A 156 15.41 -6.29 -17.92
CA ARG A 156 16.83 -6.69 -17.96
C ARG A 156 17.04 -8.15 -18.36
N LEU A 157 16.09 -9.02 -18.09
CA LEU A 157 16.15 -10.45 -18.41
C LEU A 157 15.91 -10.78 -19.90
N LYS A 158 15.38 -9.83 -20.67
CA LYS A 158 15.12 -10.04 -22.11
C LYS A 158 16.33 -9.74 -23.01
N LYS A 159 17.46 -9.36 -22.45
CA LYS A 159 18.72 -9.10 -23.18
C LYS A 159 19.73 -10.19 -22.87
#